data_AF-A0A1N7NUL6-F1
#
_entry.id   AF-A0A1N7NUL6-F1
#
_cell.length_a   1.000
_cell.length_b   1.000
_cell.length_c   1.000
_cell.angle_alpha   90.00
_cell.angle_beta   90.00
_cell.angle_gamma   90.00
#
_symmetry.space_group_name_H-M   'P 1'
#
loop_
_entity.id
_entity.type
_entity.pdbx_description
1 polymer ?
#
loop_
_entity_poly.entity_id
_entity_poly.type
_entity_poly.pdbx_seq_one_letter_code
_entity_poly.pdbx_strand_id
1 'polypeptide(L)'
;MILTVRYSHVRDLVSYYANKISDQRVLEILESGLKSEDDARHFSHFIWKMIDSMAEDRENGIEVLGAKDNTSMVADVSYEIDVLMSDCGYSQIWEDISDQA
;
A
#
# COMPACT_ATOMS: atom_id res chain seq x y z
N MET A 1 0.25 14.66 -7.24
CA MET A 1 1.49 13.98 -7.67
C MET A 1 1.09 12.56 -8.06
N ILE A 2 1.44 12.07 -9.24
CA ILE A 2 1.16 10.66 -9.61
C ILE A 2 2.06 9.78 -8.74
N LEU A 3 1.58 8.62 -8.31
CA LEU A 3 2.40 7.57 -7.68
C LEU A 3 3.39 7.02 -8.72
N THR A 4 4.41 7.81 -9.04
CA THR A 4 5.65 7.32 -9.64
C THR A 4 6.43 6.65 -8.54
N VAL A 5 5.96 5.47 -8.13
CA VAL A 5 6.60 4.64 -7.11
C VAL A 5 8.04 4.44 -7.57
N ARG A 6 9.01 4.84 -6.75
CA ARG A 6 10.44 4.65 -7.06
C ARG A 6 10.77 3.19 -7.31
N TYR A 7 9.93 2.31 -6.77
CA TYR A 7 9.98 0.86 -6.90
C TYR A 7 8.75 0.33 -7.65
N SER A 8 8.94 -0.12 -8.88
CA SER A 8 7.86 -0.73 -9.68
C SER A 8 7.22 -1.93 -8.98
N HIS A 9 8.00 -2.70 -8.22
CA HIS A 9 7.52 -3.87 -7.48
C HIS A 9 6.55 -3.51 -6.34
N VAL A 10 6.72 -2.36 -5.70
CA VAL A 10 5.76 -1.88 -4.69
C VAL A 10 4.43 -1.53 -5.35
N ARG A 11 4.46 -0.87 -6.51
CA ARG A 11 3.23 -0.59 -7.28
C ARG A 11 2.52 -1.88 -7.67
N ASP A 12 3.25 -2.87 -8.16
CA ASP A 12 2.69 -4.15 -8.58
C ASP A 12 2.04 -4.90 -7.40
N LEU A 13 2.69 -4.88 -6.22
CA LEU A 13 2.16 -5.49 -5.00
C LEU A 13 0.87 -4.81 -4.53
N VAL A 14 0.89 -3.47 -4.40
CA VAL A 14 -0.28 -2.69 -4.00
C VAL A 14 -1.42 -2.89 -5.00
N SER A 15 -1.12 -2.91 -6.30
CA SER A 15 -2.11 -3.16 -7.36
C SER A 15 -2.70 -4.57 -7.26
N TYR A 16 -1.88 -5.59 -7.02
CA TYR A 16 -2.33 -6.97 -6.86
C TYR A 16 -3.35 -7.08 -5.72
N TYR A 17 -3.00 -6.57 -4.53
CA TYR A 17 -3.90 -6.64 -3.38
C TYR A 17 -5.11 -5.73 -3.51
N ALA A 18 -5.00 -4.59 -4.18
CA ALA A 18 -6.14 -3.72 -4.45
C ALA A 18 -7.18 -4.44 -5.32
N ASN A 19 -6.74 -5.17 -6.35
CA ASN A 19 -7.62 -6.02 -7.16
C ASN A 19 -8.18 -7.19 -6.33
N LYS A 20 -7.35 -7.88 -5.55
CA LYS A 20 -7.78 -9.01 -4.70
C LYS A 20 -8.87 -8.60 -3.69
N ILE A 21 -8.72 -7.43 -3.09
CA ILE A 21 -9.64 -6.89 -2.08
C ILE A 21 -10.81 -6.11 -2.72
N SER A 22 -10.83 -5.98 -4.05
CA SER A 22 -11.81 -5.21 -4.82
C SER A 22 -11.89 -3.73 -4.40
N ASP A 23 -10.74 -3.14 -4.06
CA ASP A 23 -10.62 -1.74 -3.67
C ASP A 23 -10.29 -0.86 -4.88
N GLN A 24 -11.34 -0.47 -5.62
CA GLN A 24 -11.21 0.37 -6.81
C GLN A 24 -10.64 1.76 -6.49
N ARG A 25 -10.90 2.27 -5.28
CA ARG A 25 -10.43 3.60 -4.86
C ARG A 25 -8.91 3.63 -4.77
N VAL A 26 -8.30 2.56 -4.27
CA VAL A 26 -6.83 2.43 -4.22
C VAL A 26 -6.22 2.40 -5.62
N LEU A 27 -6.84 1.69 -6.57
CA LEU A 27 -6.39 1.70 -7.96
C LEU A 27 -6.44 3.11 -8.57
N GLU A 28 -7.47 3.89 -8.27
CA GLU A 28 -7.58 5.29 -8.71
C GLU A 28 -6.50 6.19 -8.06
N ILE A 29 -6.16 5.94 -6.80
CA ILE A 29 -5.08 6.62 -6.09
C ILE A 29 -3.72 6.28 -6.73
N LEU A 30 -3.48 5.03 -7.10
CA LEU A 30 -2.26 4.61 -7.81
C LEU A 30 -2.08 5.33 -9.16
N GLU A 31 -3.18 5.57 -9.88
CA GLU A 31 -3.17 6.24 -11.19
C GLU A 31 -3.11 7.77 -11.08
N SER A 32 -3.89 8.36 -10.18
CA SER A 32 -4.14 9.81 -10.15
C SER A 32 -3.56 10.54 -8.93
N GLY A 33 -2.97 9.79 -7.99
CA GLY A 33 -2.43 10.29 -6.74
C GLY A 33 -3.49 10.54 -5.67
N LEU A 34 -3.03 10.89 -4.48
CA LEU A 34 -3.88 11.34 -3.38
C LEU A 34 -4.41 12.75 -3.68
N LYS A 35 -5.73 12.94 -3.59
CA LYS A 35 -6.38 14.24 -3.86
C LYS A 35 -6.99 14.88 -2.63
N SER A 36 -7.09 14.14 -1.53
CA SER A 36 -7.73 14.56 -0.30
C SER A 36 -7.17 13.82 0.91
N GLU A 37 -7.42 14.36 2.11
CA GLU A 37 -7.13 13.65 3.36
C GLU A 37 -7.91 12.34 3.48
N ASP A 38 -9.12 12.26 2.90
CA ASP A 38 -9.94 11.05 2.91
C ASP A 38 -9.29 9.95 2.05
N ASP A 39 -8.70 10.32 0.91
CA ASP A 39 -7.90 9.37 0.11
C ASP A 39 -6.67 8.90 0.90
N ALA A 40 -6.00 9.81 1.60
CA ALA A 40 -4.82 9.46 2.41
C ALA A 40 -5.18 8.46 3.52
N ARG A 41 -6.26 8.72 4.27
CA ARG A 41 -6.76 7.80 5.31
C ARG A 41 -7.15 6.45 4.73
N HIS A 42 -7.91 6.44 3.64
CA HIS A 42 -8.34 5.21 2.97
C HIS A 42 -7.12 4.38 2.52
N PHE A 43 -6.15 5.04 1.89
CA PHE A 43 -4.95 4.39 1.40
C PHE A 43 -4.08 3.85 2.55
N SER A 44 -3.88 4.61 3.63
CA SER A 44 -3.14 4.15 4.81
C SER A 44 -3.76 2.90 5.43
N HIS A 45 -5.09 2.87 5.62
CA HIS A 45 -5.77 1.68 6.12
C HIS A 45 -5.68 0.49 5.15
N PHE A 46 -5.75 0.76 3.85
CA PHE A 46 -5.56 -0.27 2.84
C PHE A 46 -4.17 -0.91 2.94
N ILE A 47 -3.10 -0.14 3.17
CA ILE A 47 -1.73 -0.68 3.28
C ILE A 47 -1.63 -1.70 4.43
N TRP A 48 -2.21 -1.41 5.58
CA TRP A 48 -2.23 -2.36 6.69
C TRP A 48 -3.05 -3.62 6.36
N LYS A 49 -4.22 -3.45 5.76
CA LYS A 49 -5.05 -4.58 5.28
C LYS A 49 -4.33 -5.44 4.22
N MET A 50 -3.53 -4.81 3.37
CA MET A 50 -2.68 -5.49 2.40
C MET A 50 -1.61 -6.32 3.11
N ILE A 51 -0.94 -5.77 4.13
CA ILE A 51 0.08 -6.49 4.91
C ILE A 51 -0.54 -7.72 5.60
N ASP A 52 -1.73 -7.58 6.20
CA ASP A 52 -2.46 -8.70 6.79
C ASP A 52 -2.79 -9.78 5.73
N SER A 53 -3.36 -9.37 4.59
CA SER A 53 -3.69 -10.32 3.52
C SER A 53 -2.45 -11.01 2.94
N MET A 54 -1.30 -10.34 2.96
CA MET A 54 -0.03 -10.92 2.56
C MET A 54 0.50 -11.94 3.56
N ALA A 55 0.32 -11.71 4.86
CA ALA A 55 0.63 -12.70 5.88
C ALA A 55 -0.26 -13.96 5.71
N GLU A 56 -1.56 -13.78 5.47
CA GLU A 56 -2.49 -14.89 5.18
C GLU A 56 -2.08 -15.69 3.93
N ASP A 57 -1.73 -15.02 2.82
CA ASP A 57 -1.31 -15.68 1.59
C ASP A 57 -0.05 -16.52 1.81
N ARG A 58 0.92 -15.98 2.56
CA ARG A 58 2.14 -16.69 2.94
C ARG A 58 1.84 -17.94 3.76
N GLU A 59 0.99 -17.83 4.78
CA GLU A 59 0.60 -18.98 5.63
C GLU A 59 -0.12 -20.07 4.84
N ASN A 60 -0.92 -19.67 3.85
CA ASN A 60 -1.62 -20.59 2.95
C ASN A 60 -0.76 -21.08 1.77
N GLY A 61 0.48 -20.60 1.65
CA GLY A 61 1.40 -20.96 0.57
C GLY A 61 0.96 -20.47 -0.82
N ILE A 62 0.15 -19.41 -0.87
CA ILE A 62 -0.30 -18.76 -2.09
C ILE A 62 0.87 -18.00 -2.71
N GLU A 63 1.08 -18.21 -4.01
CA GLU A 63 2.12 -17.50 -4.75
C GLU A 63 1.59 -16.15 -5.25
N VAL A 64 2.27 -15.07 -4.86
CA VAL A 64 1.98 -13.70 -5.25
C VAL A 64 3.22 -13.11 -5.90
N LEU A 65 3.08 -12.59 -7.12
CA LEU A 65 4.18 -12.02 -7.91
C LEU A 65 5.40 -12.96 -8.06
N GLY A 66 5.16 -14.27 -8.13
CA GLY A 66 6.22 -15.28 -8.31
C GLY A 66 6.94 -15.69 -7.02
N ALA A 67 6.48 -15.23 -5.85
CA ALA A 67 7.02 -15.61 -4.55
C ALA A 67 5.91 -16.04 -3.58
N LYS A 68 6.21 -17.02 -2.73
CA LYS A 68 5.31 -17.47 -1.64
C LYS A 68 5.46 -16.67 -0.35
N ASP A 69 6.53 -15.86 -0.27
CA ASP A 69 6.81 -15.00 0.87
C ASP A 69 7.28 -13.66 0.33
N ASN A 70 6.42 -12.65 0.44
CA ASN A 70 6.69 -11.27 0.02
C ASN A 70 6.95 -10.35 1.22
N THR A 71 7.17 -10.91 2.42
CA THR A 71 7.35 -10.12 3.66
C THR A 71 8.53 -9.16 3.58
N SER A 72 9.57 -9.48 2.81
CA SER A 72 10.70 -8.57 2.60
C SER A 72 10.31 -7.25 1.93
N MET A 73 9.18 -7.22 1.20
CA MET A 73 8.67 -6.02 0.55
C MET A 73 7.99 -5.05 1.52
N VAL A 74 7.68 -5.46 2.77
CA VAL A 74 7.02 -4.57 3.75
C VAL A 74 7.86 -3.32 4.01
N ALA A 75 9.18 -3.47 4.15
CA ALA A 75 10.07 -2.33 4.38
C ALA A 75 10.06 -1.34 3.19
N ASP A 76 10.05 -1.86 1.96
CA ASP A 76 9.96 -1.05 0.75
C ASP A 76 8.61 -0.33 0.66
N VAL A 77 7.51 -1.03 1.01
CA VAL A 77 6.17 -0.44 1.09
C VAL A 77 6.17 0.69 2.10
N SER A 78 6.57 0.45 3.35
CA SER A 78 6.59 1.48 4.40
C SER A 78 7.37 2.73 3.96
N TYR A 79 8.56 2.54 3.38
CA TYR A 79 9.37 3.66 2.88
C TYR A 79 8.67 4.47 1.77
N GLU A 80 8.06 3.80 0.79
CA GLU A 80 7.37 4.49 -0.30
C GLU A 80 6.13 5.25 0.18
N ILE A 81 5.42 4.69 1.16
CA ILE A 81 4.25 5.35 1.76
C ILE A 81 4.69 6.56 2.58
N ASP A 82 5.77 6.46 3.37
CA ASP A 82 6.35 7.60 4.09
C ASP A 82 6.68 8.76 3.14
N VAL A 83 7.36 8.46 2.04
CA VAL A 83 7.73 9.45 1.01
C VAL A 83 6.47 10.05 0.38
N LEU A 84 5.52 9.23 -0.07
CA LEU A 84 4.28 9.70 -0.70
C LEU A 84 3.50 10.64 0.21
N MET A 85 3.30 10.22 1.47
CA MET A 85 2.50 10.96 2.44
C MET A 85 3.18 12.27 2.82
N SER A 86 4.51 12.27 2.97
CA SER A 86 5.29 13.48 3.18
C SER A 86 5.17 14.46 2.00
N ASP A 87 5.37 13.98 0.78
CA ASP A 87 5.30 14.80 -0.43
C ASP A 87 3.90 15.40 -0.66
N CYS A 88 2.86 14.72 -0.18
CA CYS A 88 1.46 15.19 -0.26
C CYS A 88 1.01 16.02 0.95
N GLY A 89 1.83 16.17 2.00
CA GLY A 89 1.50 16.89 3.23
C GLY A 89 0.57 16.12 4.18
N TYR A 90 0.55 14.79 4.07
CA TYR A 90 -0.30 13.87 4.84
C TYR A 90 0.48 12.94 5.79
N SER A 91 1.76 13.21 6.08
CA SER A 91 2.58 12.39 7.00
C SER A 91 1.88 12.07 8.31
N GLN A 92 1.25 13.07 8.95
CA GLN A 92 0.58 12.86 10.24
C GLN A 92 -0.55 11.83 10.15
N ILE A 93 -1.28 11.77 9.03
CA ILE A 93 -2.35 10.79 8.84
C ILE A 93 -1.77 9.38 8.82
N TRP A 94 -0.64 9.20 8.14
CA TRP A 94 0.04 7.92 8.06
C TRP A 94 0.64 7.49 9.40
N GLU A 95 1.29 8.41 10.11
CA GLU A 95 1.81 8.17 11.46
C GLU A 95 0.68 7.76 12.42
N ASP A 96 -0.39 8.54 12.49
CA ASP A 96 -1.53 8.28 13.39
C ASP A 96 -2.17 6.91 13.14
N ILE A 97 -2.29 6.50 11.87
CA ILE A 97 -2.87 5.20 11.51
C ILE A 97 -1.89 4.07 11.79
N SER A 98 -0.60 4.27 11.53
CA SER A 98 0.44 3.27 11.78
C SER A 98 0.64 3.00 13.27
N ASP A 99 0.50 4.01 14.12
CA ASP A 99 0.56 3.85 15.58
C ASP A 99 -0.65 3.07 16.15
N GLN A 100 -1.74 2.98 15.39
CA GLN A 100 -2.99 2.30 15.79
C GLN A 100 -3.15 0.90 15.21
N ALA A 101 -2.32 0.51 14.24
CA ALA A 101 -2.35 -0.79 13.57
C ALA A 101 -1.58 -1.85 14.38
#